data_AF-A0A2N2DCT8-F1
#
_entry.id   AF-A0A2N2DCT8-F1
#
_cell.length_a   1.000
_cell.length_b   1.000
_cell.length_c   1.000
_cell.angle_alpha   90.00
_cell.angle_beta   90.00
_cell.angle_gamma   90.00
#
_symmetry.space_group_name_H-M   'P 1'
#
loop_
_entity.id
_entity.type
_entity.pdbx_description
1 polymer ?
#
loop_
_entity_poly.entity_id
_entity_poly.type
_entity_poly.pdbx_seq_one_letter_code
_entity_poly.pdbx_strand_id
1 'polypeptide(L)'
;MLDLRKEAWQKTVLTRFVTQVFPLVERELNYWKKFLNTCPEGELKKQAFAGIRHKRFHCQGGSIYALYSPEKLKTLVEIIVAVQTISDYLDNLCDRVECGAEEA
;
A
#
# COMPACT_ATOMS: atom_id res chain seq x y z
N MET A 1 31.57 -13.45 14.64
CA MET A 1 30.91 -12.35 15.39
C MET A 1 30.08 -11.42 14.50
N LEU A 2 30.55 -11.02 13.31
CA LEU A 2 29.76 -10.23 12.34
C LEU A 2 28.50 -10.95 11.84
N ASP A 3 28.60 -12.25 11.59
CA ASP A 3 27.51 -13.05 11.03
C ASP A 3 26.29 -13.18 11.98
N LEU A 4 26.55 -13.47 13.26
CA LEU A 4 25.52 -13.55 14.30
C LEU A 4 24.76 -12.22 14.50
N ARG A 5 25.45 -11.06 14.36
CA ARG A 5 24.79 -9.76 14.45
C ARG A 5 23.90 -9.48 13.25
N LYS A 6 24.33 -9.89 12.05
CA LYS A 6 23.55 -9.79 10.81
C LYS A 6 22.28 -10.64 10.90
N GLU A 7 22.39 -11.90 11.33
CA GLU A 7 21.23 -12.78 11.51
C GLU A 7 20.24 -12.23 12.54
N ALA A 8 20.73 -11.76 13.69
CA ALA A 8 19.88 -11.17 14.73
C ALA A 8 19.14 -9.93 14.22
N TRP A 9 19.82 -9.07 13.45
CA TRP A 9 19.23 -7.90 12.83
C TRP A 9 18.17 -8.29 11.78
N GLN A 10 18.48 -9.22 10.88
CA GLN A 10 17.53 -9.73 9.88
C GLN A 10 16.26 -10.30 10.53
N LYS A 11 16.43 -11.14 11.57
CA LYS A 11 15.31 -11.69 12.34
C LYS A 11 14.47 -10.57 12.97
N THR A 12 15.11 -9.55 13.54
CA THR A 12 14.42 -8.41 14.14
C THR A 12 13.62 -7.61 13.11
N VAL A 13 14.22 -7.28 11.97
CA VAL A 13 13.54 -6.55 10.88
C VAL A 13 12.37 -7.36 10.34
N LEU A 14 12.57 -8.64 10.01
CA LEU A 14 11.52 -9.52 9.50
C LEU A 14 10.37 -9.65 10.51
N THR A 15 10.68 -9.85 11.79
CA THR A 15 9.67 -9.97 12.84
C THR A 15 8.84 -8.69 12.93
N ARG A 16 9.47 -7.52 12.97
CA ARG A 16 8.77 -6.24 13.05
C ARG A 16 7.98 -5.93 11.78
N PHE A 17 8.52 -6.27 10.62
CA PHE A 17 7.83 -6.10 9.34
C PHE A 17 6.52 -6.91 9.29
N VAL A 18 6.59 -8.19 9.64
CA VAL A 18 5.42 -9.08 9.62
C VAL A 18 4.43 -8.74 10.74
N THR A 19 4.90 -8.44 11.96
CA THR A 19 4.02 -8.27 13.13
C THR A 19 3.55 -6.85 13.37
N GLN A 20 4.24 -5.84 12.85
CA GLN A 20 3.89 -4.42 13.05
C GLN A 20 3.48 -3.75 11.73
N VAL A 21 4.24 -3.94 10.65
CA VAL A 21 3.98 -3.23 9.38
C VAL A 21 2.80 -3.84 8.63
N PHE A 22 2.75 -5.16 8.43
CA PHE A 22 1.66 -5.79 7.68
C PHE A 22 0.26 -5.50 8.26
N PRO A 23 0.03 -5.56 9.58
CA PRO A 23 -1.27 -5.21 10.15
C PRO A 23 -1.65 -3.74 9.93
N LEU A 24 -0.69 -2.82 10.02
CA LEU A 24 -0.93 -1.40 9.75
C LEU A 24 -1.28 -1.17 8.27
N VAL A 25 -0.55 -1.79 7.35
CA VAL A 25 -0.86 -1.73 5.92
C VAL A 25 -2.26 -2.27 5.64
N GLU A 26 -2.64 -3.40 6.24
CA GLU A 26 -3.97 -3.98 6.05
C GLU A 26 -5.07 -3.08 6.61
N ARG A 27 -4.82 -2.40 7.74
CA ARG A 27 -5.75 -1.41 8.31
C ARG A 27 -5.99 -0.27 7.32
N GLU A 28 -4.93 0.31 6.76
CA GLU A 28 -5.04 1.42 5.80
C GLU A 28 -5.69 1.00 4.48
N LEU A 29 -5.34 -0.17 3.93
CA LEU A 29 -6.00 -0.70 2.74
C LEU A 29 -7.49 -0.96 2.97
N ASN A 30 -7.88 -1.42 4.16
CA ASN A 30 -9.29 -1.60 4.50
C ASN A 30 -10.02 -0.27 4.70
N TYR A 31 -9.35 0.77 5.18
CA TYR A 31 -9.90 2.13 5.16
C TYR A 31 -10.22 2.56 3.72
N TRP A 32 -9.29 2.41 2.78
CA TRP A 32 -9.53 2.74 1.37
C TRP A 32 -10.63 1.89 0.73
N LYS A 33 -10.70 0.58 1.00
CA LYS A 33 -11.82 -0.27 0.53
C LYS A 33 -13.18 0.24 1.05
N LYS A 34 -13.25 0.64 2.32
CA LYS A 34 -14.48 1.21 2.91
C LYS A 34 -14.84 2.54 2.25
N PHE A 35 -13.85 3.40 2.00
CA PHE A 35 -14.05 4.64 1.24
C PHE A 35 -14.61 4.35 -0.16
N LEU A 36 -14.03 3.40 -0.91
CA LEU A 36 -14.51 3.03 -2.24
C LEU A 36 -15.95 2.53 -2.26
N ASN A 37 -16.43 1.87 -1.19
CA ASN A 37 -17.82 1.46 -1.09
C ASN A 37 -18.80 2.64 -1.10
N THR A 38 -18.35 3.85 -0.72
CA THR A 38 -19.15 5.08 -0.77
C THR A 38 -19.14 5.76 -2.15
N CYS A 39 -18.22 5.36 -3.04
CA CYS A 39 -18.13 5.89 -4.39
C CYS A 39 -19.22 5.31 -5.31
N PRO A 40 -19.63 6.06 -6.36
CA PRO A 40 -20.56 5.57 -7.37
C PRO A 40 -20.08 4.28 -8.05
N GLU A 41 -21.02 3.43 -8.44
CA GLU A 41 -20.70 2.26 -9.27
C GLU A 41 -20.22 2.70 -10.65
N GLY A 42 -19.22 1.98 -11.18
CA GLY A 42 -18.64 2.31 -12.48
C GLY A 42 -17.21 1.84 -12.62
N GLU A 43 -16.61 2.16 -13.76
CA GLU A 43 -15.27 1.67 -14.11
C GLU A 43 -14.18 2.21 -13.18
N LEU A 44 -14.26 3.49 -12.78
CA LEU A 44 -13.32 4.09 -11.83
C LEU A 44 -13.26 3.34 -10.49
N LYS A 45 -14.43 3.00 -9.92
CA LYS A 45 -14.53 2.21 -8.68
C LYS A 45 -13.96 0.81 -8.86
N LYS A 46 -14.25 0.15 -9.99
CA LYS A 46 -13.69 -1.18 -10.32
C LYS A 46 -12.16 -1.14 -10.40
N GLN A 47 -11.61 -0.14 -11.08
CA GLN A 47 -10.15 0.01 -11.22
C GLN A 47 -9.46 0.29 -9.88
N ALA A 48 -10.09 1.09 -9.01
CA ALA A 48 -9.58 1.33 -7.67
C ALA A 48 -9.58 0.05 -6.80
N PHE A 49 -10.66 -0.74 -6.83
CA PHE A 49 -10.70 -2.05 -6.14
C PHE A 49 -9.67 -3.04 -6.71
N ALA A 50 -9.50 -3.07 -8.02
CA ALA A 50 -8.49 -3.90 -8.67
C ALA A 50 -7.07 -3.52 -8.22
N GLY A 51 -6.76 -2.22 -8.13
CA GLY A 51 -5.49 -1.72 -7.61
C GLY A 51 -5.20 -2.24 -6.21
N ILE A 52 -6.14 -2.04 -5.27
CA ILE A 52 -6.00 -2.52 -3.88
C ILE A 52 -5.82 -4.05 -3.82
N ARG A 53 -6.58 -4.82 -4.62
CA ARG A 53 -6.52 -6.29 -4.59
C ARG A 53 -5.20 -6.83 -5.14
N HIS A 54 -4.77 -6.33 -6.30
CA HIS A 54 -3.66 -6.91 -7.05
C HIS A 54 -2.31 -6.31 -6.66
N LYS A 55 -2.29 -5.06 -6.16
CA LYS A 55 -1.07 -4.31 -5.89
C LYS A 55 -0.83 -4.04 -4.40
N ARG A 56 -1.54 -4.77 -3.52
CA ARG A 56 -1.31 -4.79 -2.05
C ARG A 56 0.16 -4.98 -1.67
N PHE A 57 0.90 -5.78 -2.44
CA PHE A 57 2.31 -6.04 -2.17
C PHE A 57 3.20 -4.81 -2.36
N HIS A 58 2.81 -3.82 -3.19
CA HIS A 58 3.52 -2.55 -3.28
C HIS A 58 3.45 -1.77 -1.97
N CYS A 59 2.25 -1.69 -1.37
CA CYS A 59 2.05 -1.04 -0.08
C CYS A 59 2.84 -1.73 1.04
N GLN A 60 2.85 -3.07 1.06
CA GLN A 60 3.64 -3.86 2.00
C GLN A 60 5.13 -3.60 1.82
N GLY A 61 5.63 -3.74 0.58
CA GLY A 61 7.04 -3.54 0.23
C GLY A 61 7.52 -2.13 0.56
N GLY A 62 6.80 -1.09 0.14
CA GLY A 62 7.14 0.30 0.44
C GLY A 62 7.15 0.60 1.94
N SER A 63 6.23 -0.01 2.70
CA SER A 63 6.12 0.26 4.14
C SER A 63 7.25 -0.33 4.98
N ILE A 64 8.17 -1.11 4.41
CA ILE A 64 9.39 -1.54 5.11
C ILE A 64 10.24 -0.33 5.53
N TYR A 65 10.21 0.76 4.76
CA TYR A 65 10.96 1.98 5.06
C TYR A 65 10.49 2.67 6.35
N ALA A 66 9.27 2.40 6.81
CA ALA A 66 8.78 2.92 8.08
C ALA A 66 9.54 2.36 9.30
N LEU A 67 10.25 1.23 9.15
CA LEU A 67 11.07 0.66 10.22
C LEU A 67 12.35 1.47 10.52
N TYR A 68 12.77 2.37 9.62
CA TYR A 68 13.87 3.30 9.87
C TYR A 68 13.52 4.39 10.90
N SER A 69 12.24 4.67 11.10
CA SER A 69 11.74 5.67 12.06
C SER A 69 10.59 5.07 12.89
N PRO A 70 10.89 4.19 13.86
CA PRO A 70 9.89 3.51 14.68
C PRO A 70 8.90 4.45 15.37
N GLU A 71 9.33 5.63 15.76
CA GLU A 71 8.54 6.68 16.40
C GLU A 71 7.49 7.31 15.46
N LYS A 72 7.67 7.18 14.15
CA LYS A 72 6.75 7.63 13.10
C LYS A 72 6.08 6.48 12.34
N LEU A 73 6.23 5.24 12.81
CA LEU A 73 5.83 4.03 12.11
C LEU A 73 4.41 4.12 11.52
N LYS A 74 3.44 4.48 12.36
CA LYS A 74 2.02 4.58 11.94
C LYS A 74 1.83 5.64 10.84
N THR A 75 2.35 6.84 11.05
CA THR A 75 2.25 7.95 10.10
C THR A 75 2.94 7.65 8.77
N LEU A 76 4.12 7.02 8.81
CA LEU A 76 4.81 6.64 7.59
C LEU A 76 4.06 5.54 6.82
N VAL A 77 3.51 4.54 7.50
CA VAL A 77 2.67 3.53 6.83
C VAL A 77 1.44 4.18 6.20
N GLU A 78 0.76 5.08 6.91
CA GLU A 78 -0.40 5.83 6.37
C GLU A 78 -0.05 6.60 5.09
N ILE A 79 1.05 7.35 5.09
CA ILE A 79 1.51 8.12 3.93
C ILE A 79 1.92 7.21 2.78
N ILE A 80 2.70 6.16 3.05
CA ILE A 80 3.19 5.23 2.03
C ILE A 80 2.02 4.51 1.37
N VAL A 81 1.07 4.00 2.15
CA VAL A 81 -0.12 3.31 1.62
C VAL A 81 -0.95 4.28 0.78
N ALA A 82 -1.15 5.52 1.21
CA ALA A 82 -1.89 6.52 0.44
C ALA A 82 -1.22 6.81 -0.91
N VAL A 83 0.08 7.13 -0.91
CA VAL A 83 0.84 7.41 -2.15
C VAL A 83 0.80 6.21 -3.08
N GLN A 84 1.06 5.01 -2.56
CA GLN A 84 1.06 3.81 -3.37
C GLN A 84 -0.33 3.48 -3.93
N THR A 85 -1.39 3.67 -3.14
CA THR A 85 -2.78 3.45 -3.59
C THR A 85 -3.16 4.42 -4.71
N ILE A 86 -2.76 5.70 -4.62
CA ILE A 86 -2.98 6.70 -5.67
C ILE A 86 -2.21 6.31 -6.93
N SER A 87 -0.91 6.00 -6.81
CA SER A 87 -0.09 5.61 -7.97
C SER A 87 -0.62 4.36 -8.66
N ASP A 88 -1.00 3.34 -7.90
CA ASP A 88 -1.54 2.09 -8.43
C ASP A 88 -2.90 2.29 -9.12
N TYR A 89 -3.71 3.20 -8.60
CA TYR A 89 -4.98 3.57 -9.20
C TYR A 89 -4.77 4.32 -10.52
N LEU A 90 -3.90 5.32 -10.55
CA LEU A 90 -3.57 6.06 -11.77
C LEU A 90 -2.97 5.15 -12.84
N ASP A 91 -2.08 4.25 -12.46
CA ASP A 91 -1.51 3.23 -13.35
C ASP A 91 -2.60 2.34 -13.97
N ASN A 92 -3.54 1.86 -13.15
CA ASN A 92 -4.68 1.09 -13.66
C ASN A 92 -5.56 1.89 -14.63
N LEU A 93 -5.76 3.19 -14.38
CA LEU A 93 -6.54 4.04 -15.27
C LEU A 93 -5.83 4.25 -16.60
N CYS A 94 -4.54 4.59 -16.59
CA CYS A 94 -3.75 4.79 -17.81
C CYS A 94 -3.68 3.52 -18.68
N ASP A 95 -3.65 2.34 -18.06
CA ASP A 95 -3.55 1.06 -18.79
C ASP A 95 -4.89 0.60 -19.40
N ARG A 96 -6.02 1.00 -18.81
CA ARG A 96 -7.32 0.33 -19.03
C ARG A 96 -8.45 1.26 -19.40
N VAL A 97 -8.25 2.57 -19.28
CA VAL A 97 -9.18 3.58 -19.77
C VAL A 97 -8.57 4.14 -21.04
N GLU A 98 -9.19 3.84 -22.18
CA GLU A 98 -8.80 4.48 -23.44
C GLU A 98 -8.94 6.00 -23.29
N CYS A 99 -7.91 6.72 -23.72
CA CYS A 99 -7.94 8.17 -23.87
C CYS A 99 -8.95 8.52 -24.99
N GLY A 100 -10.24 8.54 -24.65
CA GLY A 100 -11.33 8.73 -25.61
C GLY A 100 -12.61 9.30 -24.98
N ALA A 101 -12.55 9.82 -23.76
CA ALA A 101 -13.66 10.51 -23.10
C ALA A 101 -13.37 12.01 -22.94
N GLU A 102 -12.78 12.64 -23.96
CA GLU A 102 -12.81 14.11 -24.14
C GLU A 102 -14.12 14.60 -24.78
N GLU A 103 -15.14 13.74 -24.88
CA GLU A 103 -16.46 14.13 -25.40
C GLU A 103 -17.53 13.99 -24.31
N ALA A 104 -17.64 15.03 -23.48
CA ALA A 104 -18.86 15.40 -22.76
C ALA A 104 -18.98 16.93 -22.74
#